data_AF-A0A6J7T2A4-F1
#
_entry.id   AF-A0A6J7T2A4-F1
#
_cell.length_a   1.000
_cell.length_b   1.000
_cell.length_c   1.000
_cell.angle_alpha   90.00
_cell.angle_beta   90.00
_cell.angle_gamma   90.00
#
_symmetry.space_group_name_H-M   'P 1'
#
loop_
_entity.id
_entity.type
_entity.pdbx_description
1 polymer ?
#
loop_
_entity_poly.entity_id
_entity_poly.type
_entity_poly.pdbx_seq_one_letter_code
_entity_poly.pdbx_strand_id
1 'polypeptide(L)' 'MSVEKLHRADADFVKNASGFSIGGVSPVGWVNKPEITLIDQALNDYDVAWAAAGHPHSVYPTSFEELARVTGATPMVVGD' A
#
# COMPACT_ATOMS: atom_id res chain seq x y z
N MET A 1 -14.39 -6.84 8.65
CA MET A 1 -13.96 -7.64 7.47
C MET A 1 -14.40 -9.07 7.66
N SER A 2 -14.80 -9.77 6.59
CA SER A 2 -15.26 -11.17 6.65
C SER A 2 -14.16 -12.19 6.32
N VAL A 3 -12.88 -11.80 6.44
CA VAL A 3 -11.73 -12.64 6.13
C VAL A 3 -11.18 -13.20 7.43
N GLU A 4 -11.18 -14.52 7.59
CA GLU A 4 -10.70 -15.18 8.81
C GLU A 4 -9.17 -15.23 8.91
N LYS A 5 -8.46 -15.34 7.77
CA LYS A 5 -6.99 -15.42 7.71
C LYS A 5 -6.44 -14.81 6.42
N LEU A 6 -5.25 -14.22 6.53
CA LEU A 6 -4.44 -13.74 5.40
C LEU A 6 -3.12 -14.51 5.35
N HIS A 7 -2.60 -14.68 4.13
CA HIS A 7 -1.27 -15.26 3.88
C HIS A 7 -0.37 -14.19 3.25
N ARG A 8 0.95 -14.36 3.38
CA ARG A 8 1.90 -13.52 2.65
C ARG A 8 1.80 -13.84 1.15
N ALA A 9 1.71 -12.80 0.33
CA ALA A 9 1.78 -12.93 -1.12
C ALA A 9 3.21 -13.30 -1.56
N ASP A 10 3.32 -14.14 -2.59
CA ASP A 10 4.58 -14.41 -3.28
C ASP A 10 4.88 -13.35 -4.36
N ALA A 11 6.07 -13.44 -4.96
CA ALA A 11 6.55 -12.47 -5.95
C ALA A 11 5.68 -12.43 -7.21
N ASP A 12 5.24 -13.59 -7.69
CA ASP A 12 4.44 -13.68 -8.91
C ASP A 12 3.05 -13.09 -8.68
N PHE A 13 2.43 -13.39 -7.54
CA PHE A 13 1.17 -12.78 -7.14
C PHE A 13 1.28 -11.25 -7.07
N VAL A 14 2.30 -10.72 -6.39
CA VAL A 14 2.52 -9.27 -6.28
C VAL A 14 2.68 -8.64 -7.65
N LYS A 15 3.49 -9.25 -8.53
CA LYS A 15 3.75 -8.73 -9.87
C LYS A 15 2.50 -8.74 -10.73
N ASN A 16 1.74 -9.83 -10.71
CA ASN A 16 0.51 -9.97 -11.50
C ASN A 16 -0.60 -9.04 -11.00
N ALA A 17 -0.76 -8.90 -9.69
CA ALA A 17 -1.79 -8.05 -9.11
C ALA A 17 -1.49 -6.56 -9.30
N SER A 18 -0.28 -6.13 -8.94
CA SER A 18 0.09 -4.70 -8.88
C SER A 18 0.75 -4.17 -10.15
N GLY A 19 1.44 -5.03 -10.91
CA GLY A 19 2.34 -4.62 -12.00
C GLY A 19 3.75 -4.26 -11.54
N PHE A 20 3.98 -4.13 -10.23
CA PHE A 20 5.27 -3.80 -9.63
C PHE A 20 6.01 -5.04 -9.12
N SER A 21 7.34 -4.96 -9.08
CA SER A 21 8.16 -6.00 -8.47
C SER A 21 8.28 -5.78 -6.96
N ILE A 22 8.47 -6.86 -6.18
CA ILE A 22 8.76 -6.77 -4.75
C ILE A 22 9.94 -5.80 -4.50
N GLY A 23 9.81 -4.99 -3.45
CA GLY A 23 10.80 -3.96 -3.09
C GLY A 23 10.52 -2.59 -3.71
N GLY A 24 9.59 -2.48 -4.67
CA GLY A 24 9.21 -1.21 -5.29
C GLY A 24 7.71 -1.08 -5.55
N VAL A 25 6.86 -1.80 -4.80
CA VAL A 25 5.40 -1.78 -4.98
C VAL A 25 4.85 -0.43 -4.58
N SER A 26 4.47 0.38 -5.57
CA SER A 26 3.81 1.66 -5.32
C SER A 26 2.43 1.44 -4.70
N PRO A 27 1.97 2.29 -3.76
CA PRO A 27 0.61 2.21 -3.23
C PRO A 27 -0.45 2.64 -4.24
N VAL A 28 -0.06 3.28 -5.34
CA VAL A 28 -0.93 3.76 -6.43
C VAL A 28 -0.50 3.20 -7.78
N GLY A 29 -1.41 3.26 -8.76
CA GLY A 29 -1.12 2.89 -10.15
C GLY A 29 -1.05 1.38 -10.39
N TRP A 30 -1.73 0.57 -9.56
CA TRP A 30 -1.81 -0.87 -9.77
C TRP A 30 -2.55 -1.19 -11.07
N VAL A 31 -2.06 -2.20 -11.78
CA VAL A 31 -2.71 -2.68 -13.01
C VAL A 31 -4.07 -3.33 -12.76
N ASN A 32 -4.27 -3.88 -11.56
CA ASN A 32 -5.57 -4.37 -11.09
C ASN A 32 -5.99 -3.65 -9.82
N LYS A 33 -7.29 -3.33 -9.71
CA LYS A 33 -7.83 -2.68 -8.52
C LYS A 33 -8.00 -3.71 -7.38
N PRO A 34 -7.40 -3.50 -6.20
CA PRO A 34 -7.64 -4.36 -5.04
C PRO A 34 -9.07 -4.17 -4.51
N GLU A 35 -9.68 -5.23 -4.01
CA GLU A 35 -11.01 -5.16 -3.36
C GLU A 35 -10.96 -4.38 -2.04
N ILE A 36 -9.86 -4.54 -1.31
CA ILE A 36 -9.63 -3.94 -0.01
C ILE A 36 -8.24 -3.32 -0.02
N THR A 37 -8.16 -2.06 0.36
CA THR A 37 -6.90 -1.37 0.65
C THR A 37 -6.98 -0.81 2.06
N LEU A 38 -5.95 -1.06 2.84
CA LEU A 38 -5.82 -0.61 4.22
C LEU A 38 -4.62 0.33 4.34
N ILE A 39 -4.76 1.36 5.17
CA ILE A 39 -3.66 2.24 5.57
C ILE A 39 -3.56 2.22 7.09
N ASP A 40 -2.35 2.01 7.61
CA ASP A 40 -2.11 2.00 9.04
C ASP A 40 -2.35 3.39 9.64
N GLN A 41 -3.17 3.48 10.69
CA GLN A 41 -3.43 4.73 11.39
C GLN A 41 -2.17 5.32 12.01
N ALA A 42 -1.16 4.50 12.36
CA ALA A 42 0.11 4.97 12.89
C ALA A 42 0.88 5.88 11.91
N LEU A 43 0.63 5.78 10.60
CA LEU A 43 1.24 6.69 9.62
C LEU A 43 0.80 8.15 9.78
N ASN A 44 -0.33 8.39 10.46
CA ASN A 44 -0.83 9.74 10.72
C ASN A 44 -0.04 10.50 11.79
N ASP A 45 0.86 9.82 12.53
CA ASP A 45 1.75 10.47 13.51
C ASP A 45 2.92 11.21 12.85
N TYR A 46 3.06 11.09 11.52
CA TYR A 46 4.14 11.69 10.75
C TYR A 46 3.60 12.71 9.74
N ASP A 47 4.21 13.89 9.71
CA ASP A 47 3.89 14.93 8.72
C ASP A 47 4.12 14.45 7.28
N VAL A 48 5.14 13.59 7.10
CA VAL A 48 5.55 13.06 5.79
C VAL A 48 5.78 11.55 5.88
N ALA A 49 5.09 10.82 5.02
CA ALA A 49 5.34 9.42 4.70
C ALA A 49 6.08 9.31 3.36
N TRP A 50 7.04 8.39 3.28
CA TRP A 50 7.78 8.10 2.04
C TRP A 50 7.27 6.82 1.41
N ALA A 51 6.52 6.96 0.31
CA ALA A 51 5.93 5.85 -0.42
C ALA A 51 6.83 5.41 -1.59
N ALA A 52 6.84 4.13 -1.92
CA ALA A 52 7.56 3.61 -3.09
C ALA A 52 6.97 4.18 -4.39
N ALA A 53 7.82 4.59 -5.35
CA ALA A 53 7.39 5.20 -6.60
C ALA A 53 7.39 4.21 -7.79
N GLY A 54 7.27 2.90 -7.52
CA GLY A 54 7.22 1.86 -8.56
C GLY A 54 8.57 1.24 -8.92
N HIS A 55 9.66 1.63 -8.24
CA HIS A 55 11.01 1.09 -8.44
C HIS A 55 11.75 0.94 -7.10
N PRO A 56 12.63 -0.07 -6.91
CA PRO A 56 13.31 -0.32 -5.64
C PRO A 56 14.19 0.82 -5.11
N HIS A 57 14.52 1.80 -5.97
CA HIS A 57 15.37 2.93 -5.64
C HIS A 57 14.68 4.28 -5.80
N SER A 58 13.35 4.31 -5.89
CA SER A 58 12.59 5.55 -5.96
C SER A 58 11.46 5.58 -4.94
N VAL A 59 11.38 6.70 -4.23
CA VAL A 59 10.32 7.01 -3.28
C VAL A 59 9.84 8.44 -3.51
N TYR A 60 8.61 8.73 -3.08
CA TYR A 60 8.06 10.08 -3.10
C TYR A 60 7.46 10.45 -1.73
N PRO A 61 7.54 11.72 -1.31
CA PRO A 61 6.92 12.18 -0.08
C PRO A 61 5.41 12.36 -0.30
N THR A 62 4.61 12.00 0.70
CA THR A 62 3.16 12.19 0.76
C THR A 62 2.71 12.38 2.20
N SER A 63 1.52 12.92 2.44
CA SER A 63 0.89 12.86 3.76
C SER A 63 0.01 11.61 3.89
N PHE A 64 -0.36 11.28 5.13
CA PHE A 64 -1.35 10.24 5.42
C PHE A 64 -2.69 10.52 4.71
N GLU A 65 -3.19 11.75 4.80
CA GLU A 65 -4.46 12.16 4.19
C GLU A 65 -4.43 12.04 2.67
N GLU A 66 -3.33 12.49 2.04
CA GLU A 66 -3.15 12.39 0.60
C GLU A 66 -3.12 10.93 0.16
N LEU A 67 -2.35 10.10 0.87
CA LEU A 67 -2.23 8.67 0.56
C LEU A 67 -3.58 7.96 0.68
N ALA A 68 -4.33 8.21 1.75
CA ALA A 68 -5.67 7.65 1.93
C ALA A 68 -6.61 8.09 0.80
N ARG A 69 -6.58 9.37 0.41
CA ARG A 69 -7.42 9.91 -0.66
C ARG A 69 -7.12 9.28 -2.01
N VAL A 70 -5.84 9.19 -2.41
CA VAL A 70 -5.48 8.71 -3.76
C VAL A 70 -5.58 7.20 -3.92
N THR A 71 -5.44 6.46 -2.82
CA THR A 71 -5.58 4.99 -2.82
C THR A 71 -7.01 4.53 -2.56
N GLY A 72 -7.84 5.37 -1.94
CA GLY A 72 -9.14 4.96 -1.40
C GLY A 72 -9.00 3.99 -0.23
N ALA A 73 -7.85 3.97 0.45
CA ALA A 73 -7.59 3.08 1.57
C ALA A 73 -8.47 3.41 2.77
N THR A 74 -8.87 2.36 3.50
CA THR A 74 -9.57 2.50 4.78
C THR A 74 -8.54 2.55 5.91
N PRO A 75 -8.54 3.61 6.75
CA PRO A 75 -7.69 3.67 7.94
C PRO A 75 -8.02 2.55 8.92
N MET A 76 -7.02 1.79 9.33
CA MET A 76 -7.18 0.71 10.30
C MET A 76 -5.86 0.45 11.04
N VAL A 77 -5.93 0.02 12.29
CA VAL A 77 -4.76 -0.51 13.02
C VAL A 77 -4.43 -1.90 12.41
N VAL A 78 -3.23 -2.06 11.82
CA VAL A 78 -2.82 -3.28 11.09
C VAL A 78 -1.68 -4.05 11.75
N GLY A 79 -1.25 -3.64 12.95
CA GLY A 79 -0.27 -4.32 13.79
C GLY A 79 -0.49 -4.01 15.27
N ASP A 80 0.27 -4.68 16.15
CA ASP A 80 0.32 -4.40 17.60
C ASP A 80 1.43 -3.39 17.95
#